data_AF-A0A4P7CUQ9-F1
#
_entry.id   AF-A0A4P7CUQ9-F1
#
_cell.length_a   1.000
_cell.length_b   1.000
_cell.length_c   1.000
_cell.angle_alpha   90.00
_cell.angle_beta   90.00
_cell.angle_gamma   90.00
#
_symmetry.space_group_name_H-M   'P 1'
#
loop_
_entity.id
_entity.type
_entity.pdbx_description
1 polymer ?
#
loop_
_entity_poly.entity_id
_entity_poly.type
_entity_poly.pdbx_seq_one_letter_code
_entity_poly.pdbx_strand_id
1 'polypeptide(L)'
;MADSVIEAKKWPEVQIQAIVIAGAYVGERNIDRLKAARAENVKAYLQQLGIKTENILIDRKTFTDEMVMRRSDGTLDVHQIIVELTPICKGSCAWLCDDPRVTPHSRAIK
;
A
#
# COMPACT_ATOMS: atom_id res chain seq x y z
N MET A 1 -7.72 4.54 2.58
CA MET A 1 -6.63 3.82 3.27
C MET A 1 -7.10 3.26 4.62
N ALA A 2 -7.68 4.06 5.51
CA ALA A 2 -8.23 3.57 6.78
C ALA A 2 -9.22 2.40 6.58
N ASP A 3 -10.20 2.58 5.68
CA ASP A 3 -11.19 1.55 5.37
C ASP A 3 -10.53 0.26 4.87
N SER A 4 -9.54 0.36 3.98
CA SER A 4 -8.78 -0.80 3.49
C SER A 4 -8.06 -1.57 4.61
N VAL A 5 -7.51 -0.86 5.60
CA VAL A 5 -6.89 -1.50 6.78
C VAL A 5 -7.95 -2.10 7.71
N ILE A 6 -9.09 -1.44 7.88
CA ILE A 6 -10.22 -1.97 8.66
C ILE A 6 -10.75 -3.25 8.02
N GLU A 7 -10.92 -3.27 6.69
CA GLU A 7 -11.32 -4.46 5.95
C GLU A 7 -10.27 -5.57 6.05
N ALA A 8 -8.99 -5.25 5.86
CA ALA A 8 -7.91 -6.23 6.01
C ALA A 8 -7.84 -6.82 7.44
N LYS A 9 -8.19 -6.04 8.46
CA LYS A 9 -8.26 -6.52 9.85
C LYS A 9 -9.41 -7.47 10.13
N LYS A 10 -10.42 -7.55 9.25
CA LYS A 10 -11.47 -8.57 9.37
C LYS A 10 -10.95 -9.96 8.99
N TRP A 11 -9.79 -10.06 8.33
CA TRP A 11 -9.18 -11.34 8.03
C TRP A 11 -8.84 -12.07 9.33
N PRO A 12 -9.46 -13.22 9.60
CA PRO A 12 -9.26 -13.94 10.83
C PRO A 12 -7.83 -14.46 10.93
N GLU A 13 -7.29 -14.49 12.16
CA GLU A 13 -6.06 -15.21 12.52
C GLU A 13 -4.79 -14.95 11.68
N VAL A 14 -4.75 -13.87 10.89
CA VAL A 14 -3.59 -13.48 10.08
C VAL A 14 -3.07 -12.10 10.48
N GLN A 15 -1.76 -11.93 10.38
CA GLN A 15 -1.15 -10.61 10.44
C GLN A 15 -1.19 -9.98 9.05
N ILE A 16 -1.29 -8.66 8.99
CA ILE A 16 -1.26 -7.90 7.73
C ILE A 16 0.17 -7.46 7.45
N GLN A 17 0.64 -7.68 6.23
CA GLN A 17 1.82 -7.04 5.67
C GLN A 17 1.37 -5.82 4.85
N ALA A 18 2.08 -4.71 5.04
CA ALA A 18 1.89 -3.51 4.24
C ALA A 18 3.13 -3.27 3.39
N ILE A 19 2.94 -3.21 2.07
CA ILE A 19 3.98 -2.81 1.12
C ILE A 19 3.68 -1.36 0.73
N VAL A 20 4.61 -0.47 1.06
CA VAL A 20 4.47 0.97 0.86
C VAL A 20 5.48 1.40 -0.20
N ILE A 21 5.01 1.95 -1.32
CA ILE A 21 5.86 2.65 -2.28
C ILE A 21 5.74 4.14 -2.00
N ALA A 22 6.79 4.73 -1.45
CA ALA A 22 6.93 6.17 -1.22
C ALA A 22 7.72 6.78 -2.38
N GLY A 23 6.98 7.35 -3.34
CA GLY A 23 7.52 7.89 -4.57
C GLY A 23 7.78 9.40 -4.51
N ALA A 24 8.65 9.88 -5.40
CA ALA A 24 8.74 11.29 -5.77
C ALA A 24 9.13 11.40 -7.25
N TYR A 25 8.52 12.33 -7.98
CA TYR A 25 8.80 12.56 -9.39
C TYR A 25 10.11 13.34 -9.57
N VAL A 26 10.86 13.06 -10.64
CA VAL A 26 12.18 13.65 -10.92
C VAL A 26 12.16 15.19 -11.01
N GLY A 27 11.02 15.78 -11.38
CA GLY A 27 10.82 17.24 -11.39
C GLY A 27 10.47 17.86 -10.03
N GLU A 28 10.25 17.07 -8.98
CA GLU A 28 10.03 17.60 -7.62
C GLU A 28 11.36 18.07 -6.99
N ARG A 29 11.28 19.05 -6.09
CA ARG A 29 12.46 19.54 -5.34
C ARG A 29 12.70 18.68 -4.10
N ASN A 30 13.96 18.46 -3.74
CA ASN A 30 14.36 17.70 -2.54
C ASN A 30 13.80 16.25 -2.52
N ILE A 31 13.91 15.56 -3.66
CA ILE A 31 13.33 14.23 -3.92
C ILE A 31 13.57 13.25 -2.77
N ASP A 32 14.80 13.12 -2.28
CA ASP A 32 15.13 12.18 -1.20
C ASP A 32 14.46 12.53 0.12
N ARG A 33 14.38 13.82 0.45
CA ARG A 33 13.66 14.30 1.63
C ARG A 33 12.16 14.04 1.50
N LEU A 34 11.59 14.23 0.31
CA LEU A 34 10.17 13.95 0.06
C LEU A 34 9.84 12.47 0.23
N LYS A 35 10.62 11.58 -0.39
CA LYS A 35 10.44 10.12 -0.24
C LYS A 35 10.55 9.70 1.22
N ALA A 36 11.53 10.22 1.95
CA ALA A 36 11.71 9.93 3.37
C ALA A 36 10.52 10.41 4.22
N ALA A 37 10.09 11.67 4.05
CA ALA A 37 8.96 12.22 4.79
C ALA A 37 7.65 11.47 4.49
N ARG A 38 7.38 11.16 3.21
CA ARG A 38 6.21 10.36 2.80
C ARG A 38 6.24 8.97 3.44
N ALA A 39 7.39 8.30 3.38
CA ALA A 39 7.59 6.98 4.00
C ALA A 39 7.31 6.99 5.50
N GLU A 40 7.91 7.92 6.25
CA GLU A 40 7.72 7.99 7.71
C GLU A 40 6.28 8.32 8.08
N ASN A 41 5.62 9.22 7.35
CA ASN A 41 4.23 9.57 7.60
C ASN A 41 3.29 8.37 7.41
N VAL A 42 3.47 7.61 6.32
CA VAL A 42 2.64 6.43 6.05
C VAL A 42 2.93 5.32 7.06
N LYS A 43 4.20 5.09 7.39
CA LYS A 43 4.59 4.13 8.43
C LYS A 43 3.93 4.44 9.76
N ALA A 44 4.02 5.69 10.22
CA ALA A 44 3.41 6.13 11.47
C ALA A 44 1.89 5.93 11.45
N TYR A 45 1.24 6.25 10.33
CA TYR A 45 -0.20 6.07 10.18
C TYR A 45 -0.61 4.58 10.20
N LEU A 46 0.10 3.70 9.48
CA LEU A 46 -0.18 2.25 9.49
C LEU A 46 0.06 1.63 10.88
N GLN A 47 1.06 2.12 11.62
CA GLN A 47 1.30 1.74 13.02
C GLN A 47 0.14 2.15 13.93
N GLN A 48 -0.38 3.37 13.79
CA GLN A 48 -1.59 3.83 14.52
C GLN A 48 -2.80 2.97 14.17
N LEU A 49 -2.90 2.53 12.92
CA LEU A 49 -3.90 1.57 12.48
C LEU A 49 -3.57 0.13 12.91
N GLY A 50 -2.57 -0.12 13.75
CA GLY A 50 -2.29 -1.42 14.37
C GLY A 50 -1.56 -2.44 13.50
N ILE A 51 -0.96 -2.01 12.37
CA ILE A 51 -0.01 -2.85 11.63
C ILE A 51 1.33 -2.82 12.36
N LYS A 52 1.90 -3.99 12.60
CA LYS A 52 3.18 -4.11 13.30
C LYS A 52 4.33 -3.60 12.42
N THR A 53 5.31 -2.94 13.03
CA THR A 53 6.44 -2.31 12.33
C THR A 53 7.21 -3.29 11.46
N GLU A 54 7.43 -4.51 11.95
CA GLU A 54 8.13 -5.59 11.25
C GLU A 54 7.39 -6.08 10.00
N ASN A 55 6.10 -5.78 9.88
CA ASN A 55 5.27 -6.15 8.74
C ASN A 55 5.09 -4.99 7.74
N ILE A 56 5.77 -3.86 7.94
CA ILE A 56 5.71 -2.71 7.02
C ILE A 56 6.99 -2.69 6.20
N LEU A 57 6.87 -2.97 4.90
CA LEU A 57 7.95 -2.90 3.94
C LEU A 57 7.83 -1.58 3.17
N ILE A 58 8.91 -0.81 3.10
CA ILE A 58 8.91 0.51 2.46
C ILE A 58 9.92 0.50 1.31
N ASP A 59 9.42 0.77 0.11
CA ASP A 59 10.21 1.01 -1.09
C ASP A 59 10.15 2.50 -1.43
N ARG A 60 11.31 3.14 -1.59
CA ARG A 60 11.40 4.57 -1.92
C ARG A 60 11.82 4.71 -3.37
N LYS A 61 10.91 5.23 -4.22
CA LYS A 61 11.14 5.33 -5.67
C LYS A 61 11.23 6.76 -6.17
N THR A 62 12.11 6.99 -7.14
CA THR A 62 12.08 8.20 -7.96
C THR A 62 11.39 7.86 -9.28
N PHE A 63 10.29 8.55 -9.60
CA PHE A 63 9.56 8.34 -10.84
C PHE A 63 10.11 9.25 -11.95
N THR A 64 10.42 8.65 -13.09
CA THR A 64 10.87 9.36 -14.30
C THR A 64 9.68 9.74 -15.19
N ASP A 65 9.94 10.52 -16.23
CA ASP A 65 8.92 10.90 -17.22
C ASP A 65 8.27 9.71 -17.92
N GLU A 66 9.00 8.61 -18.11
CA GLU A 66 8.51 7.38 -18.72
C GLU A 66 7.57 6.59 -17.80
N MET A 67 7.62 6.87 -16.49
CA MET A 67 6.86 6.14 -15.46
C MET A 67 5.58 6.86 -15.03
N VAL A 68 5.33 8.07 -15.54
CA VAL A 68 4.20 8.91 -15.14
C VAL A 68 3.31 9.20 -16.34
N MET A 69 2.00 9.18 -16.14
CA MET A 69 1.08 9.57 -17.20
C MET A 69 0.91 11.08 -17.20
N ARG A 70 0.87 11.70 -18.38
CA ARG A 70 0.46 13.10 -18.53
C ARG A 70 -1.01 13.13 -18.93
N ARG A 71 -1.81 13.87 -18.18
CA ARG A 71 -3.21 14.11 -18.49
C ARG A 71 -3.32 15.03 -19.71
N SER A 72 -4.50 15.06 -20.33
CA SER A 72 -4.79 15.89 -21.51
C SER A 72 -4.62 17.39 -21.27
N ASP A 73 -4.71 17.84 -20.02
CA ASP A 73 -4.47 19.23 -19.59
C ASP A 73 -2.99 19.56 -19.32
N GLY A 74 -2.09 18.60 -19.54
CA GLY A 74 -0.65 18.75 -19.31
C GLY A 74 -0.21 18.47 -17.87
N THR A 75 -1.12 18.20 -16.94
CA THR A 75 -0.77 17.84 -15.55
C THR A 75 -0.20 16.41 -15.48
N LEU A 76 0.68 16.17 -14.51
CA LEU A 76 1.22 14.84 -14.27
C LEU A 76 0.31 14.04 -13.35
N ASP A 77 0.03 12.81 -13.73
CA ASP A 77 -0.58 11.81 -12.88
C ASP A 77 0.50 10.95 -12.23
N VAL A 78 0.78 11.24 -10.95
CA VAL A 78 1.83 10.59 -10.18
C VAL A 78 1.24 10.04 -8.89
N HIS A 79 1.22 8.71 -8.76
CA HIS A 79 0.88 8.06 -7.50
C HIS A 79 2.06 8.14 -6.53
N GLN A 80 2.13 9.23 -5.78
CA GLN A 80 3.23 9.52 -4.85
C GLN A 80 3.34 8.52 -3.69
N ILE A 81 2.22 7.88 -3.33
CA ILE A 81 2.15 6.89 -2.27
C ILE A 81 1.24 5.76 -2.74
N ILE A 82 1.75 4.54 -2.76
CA ILE A 82 0.97 3.32 -3.00
C ILE A 82 1.09 2.47 -1.74
N VAL A 83 -0.04 1.97 -1.24
CA VAL A 83 -0.07 1.06 -0.11
C VAL A 83 -0.84 -0.18 -0.53
N GLU A 84 -0.16 -1.31 -0.52
CA GLU A 84 -0.74 -2.63 -0.73
C GLU A 84 -0.79 -3.36 0.61
N LEU A 85 -1.92 -3.99 0.91
CA LEU A 85 -2.14 -4.73 2.15
C LEU A 85 -2.39 -6.18 1.79
N THR A 86 -1.59 -7.09 2.35
CA THR A 86 -1.68 -8.53 2.08
C THR A 86 -1.70 -9.32 3.39
N PRO A 87 -2.42 -10.45 3.44
CA PRO A 87 -2.38 -11.32 4.61
C PRO A 87 -1.06 -12.10 4.62
N ILE A 88 -0.42 -12.19 5.79
CA ILE A 88 0.70 -13.10 6.02
C ILE A 88 0.16 -14.49 6.28
N CYS A 89 0.24 -15.36 5.27
CA CYS A 89 -0.30 -16.71 5.34
C CYS A 89 0.80 -17.72 5.71
N LYS A 90 0.53 -18.55 6.73
CA LYS A 90 1.40 -19.68 7.10
C LYS A 90 1.11 -20.85 6.15
N GLY A 91 1.83 -20.92 5.04
CA GLY A 91 1.63 -21.94 4.00
C GLY A 91 0.71 -21.46 2.88
N SER A 92 -0.61 -21.41 3.12
CA SER A 92 -1.59 -20.98 2.10
C SER A 92 -2.65 -20.04 2.67
N CYS A 93 -3.11 -19.09 1.85
CA CYS A 93 -4.25 -18.22 2.14
C CYS A 93 -5.59 -18.83 1.70
N ALA A 94 -5.62 -20.03 1.10
CA ALA A 94 -6.82 -20.57 0.44
C ALA A 94 -8.05 -20.65 1.37
N TRP A 95 -7.83 -20.88 2.66
CA TRP A 95 -8.88 -20.94 3.66
C TRP A 95 -9.58 -19.58 3.90
N LEU A 96 -8.92 -18.45 3.61
CA LEU A 96 -9.55 -17.13 3.67
C LEU A 96 -10.60 -16.94 2.57
N CYS A 97 -10.49 -17.65 1.44
CA CYS A 97 -11.45 -17.54 0.33
C CYS A 97 -12.84 -18.06 0.71
N ASP A 98 -12.91 -19.02 1.64
CA ASP A 98 -14.16 -19.64 2.09
C ASP A 98 -14.63 -19.06 3.45
N ASP A 99 -13.87 -18.15 4.07
CA ASP A 99 -14.24 -17.57 5.37
C ASP A 99 -15.29 -16.47 5.21
N PRO A 100 -16.47 -16.58 5.87
CA PRO A 100 -17.58 -15.65 5.74
C PRO A 100 -17.29 -14.24 6.29
N ARG A 101 -16.12 -14.02 6.92
CA ARG A 101 -15.66 -12.70 7.39
C ARG A 101 -14.76 -11.98 6.38
N VAL A 102 -14.35 -12.66 5.31
CA VAL A 102 -13.41 -12.14 4.31
C VAL A 102 -14.15 -11.75 3.03
N THR A 103 -14.20 -10.46 2.71
CA THR A 103 -14.83 -9.96 1.48
C THR A 103 -13.76 -9.60 0.45
N PRO A 104 -13.95 -9.88 -0.86
CA PRO A 104 -15.09 -10.56 -1.48
C PRO A 104 -15.07 -12.09 -1.32
N HIS A 105 -16.24 -12.69 -1.08
CA HIS A 105 -16.44 -14.15 -1.03
C HIS A 105 -16.45 -14.84 -2.41
N SER A 106 -16.33 -14.06 -3.49
CA SER A 106 -16.56 -14.56 -4.84
C SER A 106 -15.27 -14.60 -5.64
N ARG A 107 -15.12 -15.68 -6.41
CA ARG A 107 -14.16 -15.86 -7.52
C ARG A 107 -14.39 -14.86 -8.66
N ALA A 108 -14.68 -13.61 -8.36
CA ALA A 108 -14.89 -12.55 -9.33
C ALA A 108 -13.61 -11.72 -9.45
N ILE A 109 -12.54 -12.37 -9.93
CA ILE A 109 -11.64 -11.66 -10.83
C ILE A 109 -12.36 -11.72 -12.17
N LYS A 110 -12.90 -10.58 -12.62
CA LYS A 110 -13.31 -10.41 -14.01
C LYS A 110 -12.10 -9.97 -14.83
#